data_AF-A0A1X7SFR6-F1
#
_entry.id   AF-A0A1X7SFR6-F1
#
_cell.length_a   1.000
_cell.length_b   1.000
_cell.length_c   1.000
_cell.angle_alpha   90.00
_cell.angle_beta   90.00
_cell.angle_gamma   90.00
#
_symmetry.space_group_name_H-M   'P 1'
#
loop_
_entity.id
_entity.type
_entity.pdbx_description
1 polymer ?
#
loop_
_entity_poly.entity_id
_entity_poly.type
_entity_poly.pdbx_seq_one_letter_code
_entity_poly.pdbx_strand_id
1 'polypeptide(L)'
;MCGSCRDGYSLLMGSNKCGQCHNNYMMIAWIALFAVMGVLLVVLLIALNLTASVGTLNGLLFYANIVKLYEPVFSRKGALPVLSQVISWINLDFGFEICFYNGMDSYAKQWLQFAFPLYLWIIIIIIIQLCRRYGKISRLMGSHAVPVLSTLTFISYTKLVRTVVIVLHKREVTLHCTNESIRSVSLWYEDPNVEYAKGKHAGLFGFALLVSVFFVVPYTLFLLCHPVLEKYLSHFKLFKSWSRFKPIIDAYSGPMKDEYRFWPGLLLVARIPVLLTVTFLKNESRVLLLAVAAIILSLSFIFGGVYRKKLNNVVEFWFLLNLCIMASLSLAFTDESKV
;
A
#
# COMPACT_ATOMS: atom_id res chain seq x y z
N MET A 1 -6.76 15.63 -22.33
CA MET A 1 -6.07 14.92 -21.22
C MET A 1 -4.61 14.76 -21.64
N CYS A 2 -3.66 14.79 -20.71
CA CYS A 2 -2.24 14.63 -21.01
C CYS A 2 -1.73 13.38 -20.30
N GLY A 3 -1.10 12.46 -21.03
CA GLY A 3 -0.58 11.21 -20.48
C GLY A 3 0.94 11.05 -20.58
N SER A 4 1.56 11.70 -21.56
CA SER A 4 3.00 11.65 -21.82
C SER A 4 3.70 12.93 -21.42
N CYS A 5 4.96 12.81 -21.04
CA CYS A 5 5.87 13.94 -20.93
C CYS A 5 6.26 14.45 -22.32
N ARG A 6 6.62 15.73 -22.42
CA ARG A 6 7.17 16.32 -23.65
C ARG A 6 8.50 15.64 -24.01
N ASP A 7 8.86 15.65 -25.28
CA ASP A 7 10.15 15.14 -25.74
C ASP A 7 11.31 15.79 -24.97
N GLY A 8 12.28 14.98 -24.55
CA GLY A 8 13.38 15.40 -23.68
C GLY A 8 13.05 15.44 -22.17
N TYR A 9 11.78 15.25 -21.79
CA TYR A 9 11.35 15.10 -20.39
C TYR A 9 10.94 13.66 -20.11
N SER A 10 11.16 13.23 -18.87
CA SER A 10 10.79 11.90 -18.37
C SER A 10 9.91 12.03 -17.14
N LEU A 11 9.06 11.03 -16.89
CA LEU A 11 8.26 10.98 -15.68
C LEU A 11 9.17 10.79 -14.47
N LEU A 12 8.97 11.59 -13.41
CA LEU A 12 9.75 11.46 -12.18
C LEU A 12 9.20 10.33 -11.31
N MET A 13 10.08 9.47 -10.80
CA MET A 13 9.71 8.47 -9.81
C MET A 13 9.32 9.17 -8.50
N GLY A 14 8.19 8.77 -7.90
CA GLY A 14 7.66 9.37 -6.67
C GLY A 14 6.65 10.50 -6.87
N SER A 15 6.43 10.96 -8.12
CA SER A 15 5.46 12.02 -8.44
C SER A 15 4.82 11.78 -9.82
N ASN A 16 3.84 12.59 -10.19
CA ASN A 16 3.21 12.58 -11.52
C ASN A 16 3.72 13.76 -12.39
N LYS A 17 4.84 14.37 -12.00
CA LYS A 17 5.50 15.46 -12.73
C LYS A 17 6.52 14.93 -13.72
N CYS A 18 6.73 15.70 -14.78
CA CYS A 18 7.78 15.49 -15.76
C CYS A 18 9.01 16.34 -15.43
N GLY A 19 10.21 15.77 -15.56
CA GLY A 19 11.48 16.46 -15.35
C GLY A 19 12.51 16.09 -16.41
N GLN A 20 13.54 16.92 -16.59
CA GLN A 20 14.63 16.62 -17.52
C GLN A 20 15.65 15.69 -16.87
N CYS A 21 16.03 14.67 -17.62
CA CYS A 21 16.95 13.64 -17.20
C CYS A 21 18.21 13.73 -18.06
N HIS A 22 19.36 14.02 -17.44
CA HIS A 22 20.56 14.40 -18.18
C HIS A 22 21.66 13.32 -18.20
N ASN A 23 21.55 12.24 -17.42
CA ASN A 23 22.69 11.36 -17.21
C ASN A 23 22.32 9.88 -17.01
N ASN A 24 22.76 9.01 -17.93
CA ASN A 24 22.46 7.58 -17.89
C ASN A 24 23.19 6.84 -16.75
N TYR A 25 24.37 7.31 -16.31
CA TYR A 25 25.11 6.73 -15.18
C TYR A 25 24.37 6.86 -13.84
N MET A 26 23.44 7.82 -13.72
CA MET A 26 22.63 7.99 -12.51
C MET A 26 21.69 6.82 -12.27
N MET A 27 21.25 6.12 -13.33
CA MET A 27 20.40 4.92 -13.19
C MET A 27 21.11 3.85 -12.36
N ILE A 28 22.39 3.58 -12.65
CA ILE A 28 23.19 2.59 -11.93
C ILE A 28 23.37 3.01 -10.47
N ALA A 29 23.65 4.30 -10.22
CA ALA A 29 23.74 4.84 -8.88
C ALA A 29 22.42 4.67 -8.08
N TRP A 30 21.27 4.93 -8.71
CA TRP A 30 19.97 4.73 -8.09
C TRP A 30 19.68 3.26 -7.79
N ILE A 31 20.00 2.35 -8.71
CA ILE A 31 19.85 0.91 -8.49
C ILE A 31 20.69 0.45 -7.30
N ALA A 32 21.96 0.87 -7.24
CA ALA A 32 22.84 0.54 -6.12
C ALA A 32 22.31 1.11 -4.80
N LEU A 33 21.85 2.36 -4.80
CA LEU A 33 21.27 2.99 -3.61
C LEU A 33 20.01 2.26 -3.14
N PHE A 34 19.09 1.88 -4.05
CA PHE A 34 17.91 1.11 -3.69
C PHE A 34 18.25 -0.29 -3.19
N ALA A 35 19.31 -0.89 -3.73
CA ALA A 35 19.80 -2.17 -3.25
C ALA A 35 20.19 -2.07 -1.77
N VAL A 36 21.03 -1.09 -1.44
CA VAL A 36 21.49 -0.82 -0.07
C VAL A 36 20.33 -0.43 0.87
N MET A 37 19.44 0.46 0.43
CA MET A 37 18.29 0.90 1.23
C MET A 37 17.32 -0.23 1.56
N GLY A 38 17.10 -1.17 0.63
CA GLY A 38 16.28 -2.35 0.89
C GLY A 38 16.86 -3.25 2.00
N VAL A 39 18.17 -3.48 1.97
CA VAL A 39 18.87 -4.24 3.03
C VAL A 39 18.82 -3.48 4.35
N LEU A 40 19.09 -2.17 4.34
CA LEU A 40 19.03 -1.33 5.53
C LEU A 40 17.63 -1.36 6.17
N LEU A 41 16.57 -1.28 5.37
CA LEU A 41 15.19 -1.37 5.85
C LEU A 41 14.95 -2.69 6.59
N VAL A 42 15.38 -3.82 6.01
CA VAL A 42 15.19 -5.14 6.66
C VAL A 42 15.99 -5.24 7.96
N VAL A 43 17.23 -4.76 7.97
CA VAL A 43 18.06 -4.71 9.20
C VAL A 43 17.42 -3.82 10.26
N LEU A 44 16.89 -2.67 9.89
CA LEU A 44 16.22 -1.73 10.79
C LEU A 44 14.94 -2.32 11.39
N LEU A 45 14.13 -3.03 10.58
CA LEU A 45 12.93 -3.74 11.08
C LEU A 45 13.30 -4.79 12.13
N ILE A 46 14.42 -5.50 11.92
CA ILE A 46 14.95 -6.49 12.89
C ILE A 46 15.46 -5.78 14.14
N ALA A 47 16.30 -4.75 13.99
CA ALA A 47 16.97 -4.09 15.11
C ALA A 47 16.00 -3.32 16.02
N LEU A 48 15.00 -2.64 15.44
CA LEU A 48 14.02 -1.86 16.19
C LEU A 48 12.81 -2.66 16.66
N ASN A 49 12.72 -3.95 16.33
CA ASN A 49 11.54 -4.78 16.58
C ASN A 49 10.23 -4.11 16.09
N LEU A 50 10.30 -3.40 14.95
CA LEU A 50 9.14 -2.77 14.31
C LEU A 50 8.32 -3.85 13.59
N THR A 51 7.75 -4.75 14.37
CA THR A 51 7.04 -5.91 13.87
C THR A 51 5.53 -5.73 14.01
N ALA A 52 4.75 -6.35 13.12
CA ALA A 52 3.28 -6.38 13.22
C ALA A 52 2.83 -6.94 14.58
N SER A 53 3.69 -7.74 15.23
CA SER A 53 3.49 -8.32 16.56
C SER A 53 3.63 -7.33 17.73
N VAL A 54 4.03 -6.08 17.49
CA VAL A 54 3.98 -5.01 18.52
C VAL A 54 2.60 -4.34 18.57
N GLY A 55 1.84 -4.40 17.47
CA GLY A 55 0.45 -3.92 17.37
C GLY A 55 0.29 -2.46 16.94
N THR A 56 1.25 -1.58 17.21
CA THR A 56 1.19 -0.16 16.80
C THR A 56 1.24 0.02 15.28
N LEU A 57 1.83 -0.94 14.57
CA LEU A 57 2.08 -0.90 13.13
C LEU A 57 0.78 -0.96 12.30
N ASN A 58 -0.27 -1.64 12.78
CA ASN A 58 -1.52 -1.78 12.03
C ASN A 58 -2.25 -0.44 11.86
N GLY A 59 -2.48 0.26 12.97
CA GLY A 59 -3.08 1.59 12.99
C GLY A 59 -2.20 2.64 12.29
N LEU A 60 -0.89 2.63 12.53
CA LEU A 60 0.06 3.53 11.87
C LEU A 60 0.03 3.37 10.34
N LEU A 61 0.05 2.12 9.86
CA LEU A 61 -0.02 1.87 8.42
C LEU A 61 -1.37 2.27 7.84
N PHE A 62 -2.47 2.04 8.55
CA PHE A 62 -3.79 2.47 8.08
C PHE A 62 -3.79 3.99 7.90
N TYR A 63 -3.34 4.71 8.92
CA TYR A 63 -3.18 6.17 8.90
C TYR A 63 -2.29 6.65 7.75
N ALA A 64 -1.05 6.16 7.68
CA ALA A 64 -0.07 6.61 6.68
C ALA A 64 -0.54 6.34 5.25
N ASN A 65 -1.20 5.20 4.99
CA ASN A 65 -1.73 4.88 3.67
C ASN A 65 -2.86 5.83 3.25
N ILE A 66 -3.79 6.14 4.16
CA ILE A 66 -4.88 7.07 3.88
C ILE A 66 -4.33 8.49 3.66
N VAL A 67 -3.43 8.96 4.52
CA VAL A 67 -2.84 10.30 4.36
C VAL A 67 -2.08 10.42 3.04
N LYS A 68 -1.33 9.40 2.63
CA LYS A 68 -0.64 9.40 1.33
C LYS A 68 -1.60 9.37 0.16
N LEU A 69 -2.70 8.62 0.26
CA LEU A 69 -3.72 8.54 -0.78
C LEU A 69 -4.43 9.88 -0.99
N TYR A 70 -4.72 10.60 0.10
CA TYR A 70 -5.37 11.91 0.08
C TYR A 70 -4.39 13.09 0.11
N GLU A 71 -3.09 12.87 -0.08
CA GLU A 71 -2.07 13.92 -0.14
C GLU A 71 -2.46 15.11 -1.04
N PRO A 72 -3.01 14.94 -2.27
CA PRO A 72 -3.41 16.08 -3.10
C PRO A 72 -4.63 16.85 -2.54
N VAL A 73 -5.40 16.25 -1.65
CA VAL A 73 -6.58 16.85 -0.99
C VAL A 73 -6.18 17.53 0.31
N PHE A 74 -5.33 16.89 1.11
CA PHE A 74 -4.90 17.38 2.42
C PHE A 74 -3.76 18.40 2.35
N SER A 75 -2.90 18.31 1.34
CA SER A 75 -1.71 19.17 1.21
C SER A 75 -1.93 20.21 0.11
N ARG A 76 -2.68 21.27 0.43
CA ARG A 76 -2.77 22.47 -0.42
C ARG A 76 -1.53 23.32 -0.12
N LYS A 77 -0.53 23.30 -1.00
CA LYS A 77 0.73 24.11 -0.98
C LYS A 77 1.32 24.31 0.44
N GLY A 78 2.24 23.43 0.86
CA GLY A 78 3.15 23.73 1.98
C GLY A 78 3.16 22.76 3.16
N ALA A 79 2.71 21.51 3.02
CA ALA A 79 2.93 20.53 4.09
C ALA A 79 4.43 20.38 4.40
N LEU A 80 4.74 20.17 5.68
CA LEU A 80 6.08 19.89 6.18
C LEU A 80 6.73 18.76 5.33
N PRO A 81 7.72 19.06 4.48
CA PRO A 81 8.24 18.11 3.49
C PRO A 81 8.77 16.83 4.14
N VAL A 82 9.31 16.96 5.36
CA VAL A 82 9.80 15.86 6.18
C VAL A 82 8.69 14.85 6.52
N LEU A 83 7.49 15.32 6.87
CA LEU A 83 6.39 14.44 7.26
C LEU A 83 5.84 13.66 6.05
N SER A 84 5.70 14.31 4.89
CA SER A 84 5.29 13.64 3.64
C SER A 84 6.31 12.58 3.21
N GLN A 85 7.60 12.87 3.40
CA GLN A 85 8.67 11.93 3.06
C GLN A 85 8.65 10.69 3.98
N VAL A 86 8.50 10.88 5.29
CA VAL A 86 8.36 9.77 6.25
C VAL A 86 7.12 8.92 5.94
N ILE A 87 5.98 9.56 5.66
CA ILE A 87 4.74 8.86 5.27
C ILE A 87 4.94 8.07 3.98
N SER A 88 5.67 8.62 3.01
CA SER A 88 5.99 7.93 1.77
C SER A 88 6.83 6.68 2.02
N TRP A 89 7.87 6.78 2.85
CA TRP A 89 8.72 5.62 3.20
C TRP A 89 7.95 4.52 3.93
N ILE A 90 7.04 4.89 4.83
CA ILE A 90 6.16 3.93 5.52
C ILE A 90 5.28 3.17 4.52
N ASN A 91 4.87 3.82 3.42
CA ASN A 91 4.10 3.20 2.34
C ASN A 91 4.97 2.54 1.26
N LEU A 92 6.28 2.37 1.52
CA LEU A 92 7.26 1.85 0.57
C LEU A 92 7.35 2.68 -0.73
N ASP A 93 6.93 3.93 -0.71
CA ASP A 93 7.18 4.89 -1.78
C ASP A 93 8.55 5.55 -1.57
N PHE A 94 9.17 6.00 -2.66
CA PHE A 94 10.49 6.62 -2.61
C PHE A 94 10.51 7.90 -1.76
N GLY A 95 9.42 8.67 -1.78
CA GLY A 95 9.26 9.88 -0.95
C GLY A 95 10.05 11.10 -1.43
N PHE A 96 10.82 10.97 -2.50
CA PHE A 96 11.48 12.07 -3.20
C PHE A 96 11.29 11.91 -4.71
N GLU A 97 11.29 13.04 -5.44
CA GLU A 97 11.11 13.07 -6.88
C GLU A 97 12.46 12.75 -7.54
N ILE A 98 12.56 11.61 -8.24
CA ILE A 98 13.81 11.11 -8.82
C ILE A 98 13.64 10.94 -10.33
N CYS A 99 14.61 11.42 -11.09
CA CYS A 99 14.80 10.97 -12.46
C CYS A 99 15.55 9.62 -12.47
N PHE A 100 14.88 8.53 -12.84
CA PHE A 100 15.48 7.19 -12.86
C PHE A 100 16.27 6.92 -14.14
N TYR A 101 15.67 7.13 -15.31
CA TYR A 101 16.34 7.12 -16.63
C TYR A 101 15.57 7.95 -17.67
N ASN A 102 16.21 8.25 -18.79
CA ASN A 102 15.65 9.06 -19.88
C ASN A 102 14.54 8.31 -20.63
N GLY A 103 13.37 8.93 -20.76
CA GLY A 103 12.22 8.37 -21.46
C GLY A 103 11.33 7.48 -20.61
N MET A 104 11.48 7.50 -19.28
CA MET A 104 10.59 6.75 -18.39
C MET A 104 9.15 7.26 -18.51
N ASP A 105 8.23 6.34 -18.80
CA ASP A 105 6.79 6.57 -18.94
C ASP A 105 6.00 5.99 -17.75
N SER A 106 4.69 6.22 -17.75
CA SER A 106 3.78 5.68 -16.73
C SER A 106 3.78 4.14 -16.72
N TYR A 107 3.96 3.50 -17.88
CA TYR A 107 4.01 2.04 -17.99
C TYR A 107 5.21 1.45 -17.24
N ALA A 108 6.41 1.95 -17.49
CA ALA A 108 7.62 1.51 -16.80
C ALA A 108 7.56 1.80 -15.30
N LYS A 109 7.01 2.97 -14.92
CA LYS A 109 6.79 3.32 -13.51
C LYS A 109 5.96 2.25 -12.80
N GLN A 110 4.87 1.75 -13.38
CA GLN A 110 4.04 0.72 -12.71
C GLN A 110 4.77 -0.64 -12.58
N TRP A 111 5.56 -1.04 -13.57
CA TRP A 111 6.39 -2.24 -13.44
C TRP A 111 7.39 -2.14 -12.29
N LEU A 112 8.04 -0.99 -12.13
CA LEU A 112 8.93 -0.74 -10.99
C LEU A 112 8.19 -0.79 -9.65
N GLN A 113 6.94 -0.31 -9.60
CA GLN A 113 6.12 -0.40 -8.39
C GLN A 113 5.77 -1.85 -8.01
N PHE A 114 5.57 -2.74 -8.99
CA PHE A 114 5.41 -4.18 -8.74
C PHE A 114 6.73 -4.88 -8.39
N ALA A 115 7.83 -4.50 -9.04
CA ALA A 115 9.13 -5.12 -8.82
C ALA A 115 9.67 -4.85 -7.40
N PHE A 116 9.41 -3.67 -6.85
CA PHE A 116 9.97 -3.26 -5.57
C PHE A 116 9.55 -4.15 -4.37
N PRO A 117 8.25 -4.46 -4.14
CA PRO A 117 7.85 -5.43 -3.14
C PRO A 117 8.46 -6.83 -3.33
N LEU A 118 8.50 -7.32 -4.57
CA LEU A 118 9.08 -8.63 -4.89
C LEU A 118 10.57 -8.67 -4.56
N TYR A 119 11.30 -7.59 -4.88
CA TYR A 119 12.70 -7.42 -4.51
C TYR A 119 12.91 -7.54 -2.99
N LEU A 120 12.10 -6.84 -2.19
CA LEU A 120 12.20 -6.92 -0.73
C LEU A 120 11.91 -8.33 -0.19
N TRP A 121 10.96 -9.05 -0.80
CA TRP A 121 10.67 -10.44 -0.43
C TRP A 121 11.83 -11.38 -0.77
N ILE A 122 12.50 -11.16 -1.90
CA ILE A 122 13.68 -11.93 -2.29
C ILE A 122 14.81 -11.70 -1.27
N ILE A 123 15.07 -10.46 -0.87
CA ILE A 123 16.09 -10.14 0.16
C ILE A 123 15.82 -10.91 1.44
N ILE A 124 14.60 -10.85 1.98
CA ILE A 124 14.31 -11.51 3.26
C ILE A 124 14.37 -13.03 3.16
N ILE A 125 13.96 -13.62 2.03
CA ILE A 125 14.11 -15.06 1.78
C ILE A 125 15.60 -15.44 1.78
N ILE A 126 16.45 -14.65 1.11
CA ILE A 126 17.90 -14.86 1.09
C ILE A 126 18.47 -14.74 2.51
N ILE A 127 18.11 -13.71 3.26
CA ILE A 127 18.56 -13.52 4.65
C ILE A 127 18.14 -14.72 5.51
N ILE A 128 16.89 -15.19 5.40
CA ILE A 128 16.40 -16.37 6.14
C ILE A 128 17.18 -17.64 5.76
N GLN A 129 17.50 -17.84 4.47
CA GLN A 129 18.30 -18.97 4.01
C GLN A 129 19.75 -18.90 4.54
N LEU A 130 20.37 -17.71 4.50
CA LEU A 130 21.71 -17.48 5.04
C LEU A 130 21.75 -17.72 6.56
N CYS A 131 20.74 -17.25 7.30
CA CYS A 131 20.64 -17.50 8.73
C CYS A 131 20.54 -18.99 9.05
N ARG A 132 19.77 -19.76 8.27
CA ARG A 132 19.68 -21.22 8.43
C ARG A 132 21.01 -21.92 8.15
N ARG A 133 21.80 -21.41 7.19
CA ARG A 133 23.12 -21.97 6.86
C ARG A 133 24.18 -21.60 7.91
N TYR A 134 24.11 -20.42 8.49
CA TYR A 134 25.08 -19.91 9.47
C TYR A 134 24.46 -19.83 10.87
N GLY A 135 24.62 -20.90 11.67
CA GLY A 135 24.01 -21.01 13.00
C GLY A 135 24.29 -19.87 13.99
N LYS A 136 25.41 -19.13 13.82
CA LYS A 136 25.70 -17.92 14.61
C LYS A 136 24.71 -16.78 14.33
N ILE A 137 24.33 -16.58 13.07
CA ILE A 137 23.36 -15.55 12.65
C ILE A 137 21.94 -16.01 12.98
N SER A 138 21.66 -17.31 12.91
CA SER A 138 20.37 -17.87 13.37
C SER A 138 20.05 -17.55 14.83
N ARG A 139 21.06 -17.47 15.71
CA ARG A 139 20.86 -17.07 17.12
C ARG A 139 20.50 -15.59 17.26
N LEU A 140 20.99 -14.74 16.36
CA LEU A 140 20.68 -13.30 16.34
C LEU A 140 19.27 -13.03 15.79
N MET A 141 18.82 -13.81 14.79
CA MET A 141 17.54 -13.59 14.09
C MET A 141 16.36 -14.46 14.58
N GLY A 142 16.61 -15.44 15.44
CA GLY A 142 15.74 -16.60 15.68
C GLY A 142 14.25 -16.28 15.94
N SER A 143 13.94 -15.37 16.86
CA SER A 143 12.56 -15.00 17.21
C SER A 143 11.93 -13.95 16.29
N HIS A 144 12.74 -13.20 15.53
CA HIS A 144 12.29 -11.99 14.82
C HIS A 144 12.07 -12.22 13.32
N ALA A 145 12.58 -13.32 12.75
CA ALA A 145 12.47 -13.58 11.32
C ALA A 145 11.02 -13.65 10.80
N VAL A 146 10.15 -14.42 11.47
CA VAL A 146 8.73 -14.55 11.07
C VAL A 146 7.97 -13.23 11.25
N PRO A 147 8.05 -12.55 12.41
CA PRO A 147 7.40 -11.25 12.57
C PRO A 147 7.85 -10.19 11.55
N VAL A 148 9.13 -10.13 11.20
CA VAL A 148 9.65 -9.18 10.20
C VAL A 148 9.13 -9.53 8.80
N LEU A 149 9.09 -10.82 8.44
CA LEU A 149 8.49 -11.27 7.18
C LEU A 149 7.00 -10.91 7.11
N SER A 150 6.26 -11.10 8.20
CA SER A 150 4.87 -10.70 8.31
C SER A 150 4.70 -9.19 8.13
N THR A 151 5.51 -8.37 8.80
CA THR A 151 5.50 -6.91 8.61
C THR A 151 5.75 -6.52 7.17
N LEU A 152 6.82 -7.06 6.57
CA LEU A 152 7.22 -6.70 5.22
C LEU A 152 6.14 -7.07 4.20
N THR A 153 5.52 -8.25 4.37
CA THR A 153 4.40 -8.70 3.54
C THR A 153 3.20 -7.78 3.68
N PHE A 154 2.89 -7.31 4.90
CA PHE A 154 1.77 -6.41 5.17
C PHE A 154 1.97 -5.01 4.62
N ILE A 155 3.17 -4.45 4.73
CA ILE A 155 3.50 -3.16 4.12
C ILE A 155 3.48 -3.30 2.58
N SER A 156 4.08 -4.36 2.05
CA SER A 156 4.09 -4.68 0.61
C SER A 156 2.68 -4.84 0.03
N TYR A 157 1.78 -5.49 0.77
CA TYR A 157 0.40 -5.67 0.39
C TYR A 157 -0.27 -4.34 0.03
N THR A 158 -0.09 -3.31 0.86
CA THR A 158 -0.81 -2.05 0.60
C THR A 158 -0.30 -1.34 -0.65
N LYS A 159 1.01 -1.40 -0.88
CA LYS A 159 1.64 -0.91 -2.11
C LYS A 159 1.11 -1.65 -3.35
N LEU A 160 1.07 -2.98 -3.29
CA LEU A 160 0.57 -3.82 -4.39
C LEU A 160 -0.90 -3.54 -4.71
N VAL A 161 -1.76 -3.41 -3.69
CA VAL A 161 -3.18 -3.07 -3.88
C VAL A 161 -3.35 -1.73 -4.57
N ARG A 162 -2.59 -0.71 -4.14
CA ARG A 162 -2.60 0.61 -4.78
C ARG A 162 -2.19 0.53 -6.24
N THR A 163 -1.10 -0.17 -6.55
CA THR A 163 -0.63 -0.36 -7.93
C THR A 163 -1.67 -1.11 -8.78
N VAL A 164 -2.28 -2.18 -8.26
CA VAL A 164 -3.36 -2.91 -8.95
C VAL A 164 -4.52 -1.98 -9.26
N VAL A 165 -5.00 -1.18 -8.31
CA VAL A 165 -6.10 -0.24 -8.55
C VAL A 165 -5.75 0.80 -9.62
N ILE A 166 -4.53 1.37 -9.60
CA ILE A 166 -4.08 2.33 -10.62
C ILE A 166 -4.04 1.71 -12.02
N VAL A 167 -3.57 0.46 -12.14
CA VAL A 167 -3.52 -0.26 -13.42
C VAL A 167 -4.93 -0.59 -13.93
N LEU A 168 -5.83 -1.03 -13.05
CA LEU A 168 -7.20 -1.38 -13.42
C LEU A 168 -8.11 -0.15 -13.62
N HIS A 169 -7.60 1.06 -13.38
CA HIS A 169 -8.39 2.26 -13.52
C HIS A 169 -8.60 2.64 -14.99
N LYS A 170 -9.81 2.33 -15.47
CA LYS A 170 -10.29 2.63 -16.82
C LYS A 170 -10.93 4.01 -16.87
N ARG A 171 -10.75 4.71 -17.99
CA ARG A 171 -11.51 5.91 -18.33
C ARG A 171 -12.13 5.78 -19.72
N GLU A 172 -13.41 6.11 -19.83
CA GLU A 172 -14.10 6.19 -21.12
C GLU A 172 -14.13 7.63 -21.61
N VAL A 173 -13.79 7.83 -22.88
CA VAL A 173 -13.84 9.14 -23.55
C VAL A 173 -14.64 8.97 -24.83
N THR A 174 -15.61 9.85 -25.04
CA THR A 174 -16.38 9.95 -26.29
C THR A 174 -15.67 10.91 -27.23
N LEU A 175 -15.23 10.41 -28.38
CA LEU A 175 -14.67 11.23 -29.46
C LEU A 175 -15.80 11.64 -30.40
N HIS A 176 -15.96 12.94 -30.61
CA HIS A 176 -16.79 13.49 -31.67
C HIS A 176 -15.93 13.60 -32.93
N CYS A 177 -16.12 12.68 -33.88
CA CYS A 177 -15.47 12.76 -35.18
C CYS A 177 -16.26 13.71 -36.10
N THR A 178 -15.59 14.27 -37.11
CA THR A 178 -16.14 15.25 -38.07
C THR A 178 -17.34 14.77 -38.90
N ASN A 179 -17.67 13.47 -38.87
CA ASN A 179 -18.78 12.85 -39.63
C ASN A 179 -19.92 12.34 -38.72
N GLU A 180 -20.28 13.07 -37.66
CA GLU A 180 -21.36 12.72 -36.68
C GLU A 180 -21.24 11.36 -35.98
N SER A 181 -20.16 10.60 -36.23
CA SER A 181 -19.91 9.32 -35.57
C SER A 181 -19.34 9.55 -34.18
N ILE A 182 -20.10 9.10 -33.17
CA ILE A 182 -19.66 9.06 -31.78
C ILE A 182 -18.90 7.75 -31.58
N ARG A 183 -17.59 7.84 -31.32
CA ARG A 183 -16.77 6.67 -30.97
C ARG A 183 -16.36 6.76 -29.50
N SER A 184 -16.78 5.80 -28.69
CA SER A 184 -16.26 5.64 -27.34
C SER A 184 -14.93 4.89 -27.38
N VAL A 185 -13.90 5.46 -26.75
CA VAL A 185 -12.59 4.82 -26.60
C VAL A 185 -12.32 4.66 -25.11
N SER A 186 -11.97 3.43 -24.73
CA SER A 186 -11.50 3.11 -23.39
C SER A 186 -10.00 3.31 -23.29
N LEU A 187 -9.59 4.27 -22.46
CA LEU A 187 -8.20 4.65 -22.24
C LEU A 187 -7.78 4.28 -20.82
N TRP A 188 -6.49 4.01 -20.63
CA TRP A 188 -5.93 3.89 -19.30
C TRP A 188 -5.90 5.26 -18.62
N TYR A 189 -6.36 5.34 -17.36
CA TYR A 189 -6.49 6.64 -16.69
C TYR A 189 -5.16 7.35 -16.48
N GLU A 190 -4.12 6.61 -16.09
CA GLU A 190 -2.81 7.19 -15.76
C GLU A 190 -2.07 7.69 -17.01
N ASP A 191 -2.27 7.03 -18.15
CA ASP A 191 -1.77 7.48 -19.45
C ASP A 191 -2.85 7.34 -20.53
N PRO A 192 -3.60 8.42 -20.80
CA PRO A 192 -4.65 8.44 -21.82
C PRO A 192 -4.16 8.24 -23.26
N ASN A 193 -2.85 8.17 -23.51
CA ASN A 193 -2.34 7.82 -24.84
C ASN A 193 -2.37 6.30 -25.09
N VAL A 194 -2.61 5.50 -24.05
CA VAL A 194 -2.60 4.04 -24.12
C VAL A 194 -4.02 3.49 -24.02
N GLU A 195 -4.41 2.68 -25.00
CA GLU A 195 -5.70 1.99 -24.98
C GLU A 195 -5.79 0.99 -23.82
N TYR A 196 -6.93 1.00 -23.13
CA TYR A 196 -7.17 0.12 -21.99
C TYR A 196 -7.17 -1.35 -22.42
N ALA A 197 -6.47 -2.19 -21.65
CA ALA A 197 -6.33 -3.64 -21.85
C ALA A 197 -5.85 -4.09 -23.24
N LYS A 198 -5.19 -3.20 -24.00
CA LYS A 198 -4.64 -3.48 -25.33
C LYS A 198 -3.18 -3.09 -25.44
N GLY A 199 -2.50 -3.60 -26.48
CA GLY A 199 -1.10 -3.27 -26.78
C GLY A 199 -0.19 -3.45 -25.57
N LYS A 200 0.58 -2.41 -25.23
CA LYS A 200 1.49 -2.40 -24.07
C LYS A 200 0.75 -2.61 -22.74
N HIS A 201 -0.45 -2.06 -22.58
CA HIS A 201 -1.21 -2.17 -21.33
C HIS A 201 -1.73 -3.59 -21.07
N ALA A 202 -1.94 -4.40 -22.10
CA ALA A 202 -2.48 -5.76 -21.94
C ALA A 202 -1.62 -6.64 -21.00
N GLY A 203 -0.29 -6.56 -21.12
CA GLY A 203 0.62 -7.29 -20.24
C GLY A 203 0.56 -6.82 -18.78
N LEU A 204 0.51 -5.50 -18.57
CA LEU A 204 0.39 -4.91 -17.24
C LEU A 204 -0.96 -5.24 -16.58
N PHE A 205 -2.03 -5.20 -17.37
CA PHE A 205 -3.38 -5.59 -16.95
C PHE A 205 -3.45 -7.06 -16.52
N GLY A 206 -2.92 -7.97 -17.35
CA GLY A 206 -2.87 -9.40 -17.04
C GLY A 206 -2.07 -9.67 -15.76
N PHE A 207 -0.92 -9.01 -15.59
CA PHE A 207 -0.10 -9.13 -14.39
C PHE A 207 -0.82 -8.60 -13.13
N ALA A 208 -1.50 -7.46 -13.23
CA ALA A 208 -2.29 -6.91 -12.12
C ALA A 208 -3.43 -7.85 -11.70
N LEU A 209 -4.12 -8.49 -12.65
CA LEU A 209 -5.13 -9.52 -12.35
C LEU A 209 -4.51 -10.74 -11.67
N LEU A 210 -3.35 -11.21 -12.14
CA LEU A 210 -2.63 -12.31 -11.52
C LEU A 210 -2.29 -11.99 -10.06
N VAL A 211 -1.67 -10.83 -9.79
CA VAL A 211 -1.34 -10.39 -8.43
C VAL A 211 -2.61 -10.26 -7.57
N SER A 212 -3.71 -9.78 -8.15
CA SER A 212 -4.99 -9.66 -7.44
C SER A 212 -5.53 -11.03 -6.99
N VAL A 213 -5.60 -11.99 -7.93
CA VAL A 213 -6.18 -13.33 -7.72
C VAL A 213 -5.29 -14.22 -6.84
N PHE A 214 -3.98 -14.19 -7.04
CA PHE A 214 -3.07 -15.10 -6.33
C PHE A 214 -2.49 -14.54 -5.03
N PHE A 215 -2.49 -13.23 -4.84
CA PHE A 215 -1.91 -12.60 -3.65
C PHE A 215 -2.90 -11.73 -2.88
N VAL A 216 -3.48 -10.68 -3.50
CA VAL A 216 -4.30 -9.69 -2.78
C VAL A 216 -5.56 -10.32 -2.16
N VAL A 217 -6.36 -11.03 -2.95
CA VAL A 217 -7.61 -11.64 -2.48
C VAL A 217 -7.33 -12.77 -1.48
N PRO A 218 -6.42 -13.72 -1.74
CA PRO A 218 -6.11 -14.77 -0.76
C PRO A 218 -5.55 -14.22 0.54
N TYR A 219 -4.68 -13.22 0.48
CA TYR A 219 -4.06 -12.64 1.69
C TYR A 219 -5.08 -11.88 2.55
N THR A 220 -6.01 -11.13 1.95
CA THR A 220 -7.08 -10.46 2.70
C THR A 220 -8.03 -11.45 3.36
N LEU A 221 -8.49 -12.44 2.60
CA LEU A 221 -9.35 -13.50 3.11
C LEU A 221 -8.64 -14.30 4.22
N PHE A 222 -7.35 -14.58 4.05
CA PHE A 222 -6.54 -15.26 5.06
C PHE A 222 -6.54 -14.46 6.38
N LEU A 223 -6.21 -13.17 6.35
CA LEU A 223 -6.15 -12.37 7.58
C LEU A 223 -7.52 -12.08 8.19
N LEU A 224 -8.56 -11.91 7.39
CA LEU A 224 -9.91 -11.66 7.88
C LEU A 224 -10.54 -12.91 8.49
N CYS A 225 -10.45 -14.05 7.79
CA CYS A 225 -11.16 -15.26 8.14
C CYS A 225 -10.35 -16.22 9.03
N HIS A 226 -9.06 -15.96 9.31
CA HIS A 226 -8.25 -16.88 10.12
C HIS A 226 -8.87 -17.29 11.47
N PRO A 227 -9.59 -16.43 12.24
CA PRO A 227 -10.14 -16.87 13.53
C PRO A 227 -11.28 -17.88 13.35
N VAL A 228 -12.10 -17.69 12.31
CA VAL A 228 -13.18 -18.62 11.95
C VAL A 228 -12.59 -19.92 11.40
N LEU A 229 -11.55 -19.82 10.57
CA LEU A 229 -10.83 -20.95 10.02
C LEU A 229 -10.15 -21.77 11.14
N GLU A 230 -9.49 -21.14 12.12
CA GLU A 230 -8.89 -21.84 13.27
C GLU A 230 -9.98 -22.56 14.11
N LYS A 231 -11.12 -21.90 14.36
CA LYS A 231 -12.22 -22.48 15.14
C LYS A 231 -12.89 -23.66 14.43
N TYR A 232 -13.15 -23.57 13.13
CA TYR A 232 -13.90 -24.60 12.38
C TYR A 232 -12.98 -25.73 11.85
N LEU A 233 -11.79 -25.39 11.36
CA LEU A 233 -10.87 -26.35 10.74
C LEU A 233 -10.00 -27.11 11.74
N SER A 234 -9.92 -26.66 13.00
CA SER A 234 -9.25 -27.43 14.06
C SER A 234 -9.86 -28.82 14.27
N HIS A 235 -11.10 -29.04 13.85
CA HIS A 235 -11.78 -30.33 13.92
C HIS A 235 -11.42 -31.29 12.77
N PHE A 236 -10.80 -30.81 11.68
CA PHE A 236 -10.49 -31.61 10.49
C PHE A 236 -8.99 -31.98 10.41
N LYS A 237 -8.67 -33.28 10.48
CA LYS A 237 -7.29 -33.81 10.38
C LYS A 237 -6.56 -33.44 9.07
N LEU A 238 -7.29 -33.17 7.99
CA LEU A 238 -6.73 -32.74 6.70
C LEU A 238 -6.02 -31.38 6.75
N PHE A 239 -6.35 -30.54 7.74
CA PHE A 239 -5.76 -29.20 7.91
C PHE A 239 -4.53 -29.19 8.84
N LYS A 240 -3.81 -30.31 8.99
CA LYS A 240 -2.53 -30.33 9.74
C LYS A 240 -1.52 -29.30 9.21
N SER A 241 -1.59 -28.96 7.92
CA SER A 241 -0.80 -27.88 7.30
C SER A 241 -1.11 -26.47 7.84
N TRP A 242 -2.29 -26.23 8.43
CA TRP A 242 -2.64 -24.95 9.04
C TRP A 242 -1.69 -24.57 10.18
N SER A 243 -1.17 -25.56 10.89
CA SER A 243 -0.16 -25.37 11.95
C SER A 243 1.11 -24.69 11.44
N ARG A 244 1.46 -24.81 10.15
CA ARG A 244 2.62 -24.15 9.55
C ARG A 244 2.43 -22.63 9.42
N PHE A 245 1.19 -22.17 9.32
CA PHE A 245 0.86 -20.74 9.21
C PHE A 245 0.63 -20.08 10.56
N LYS A 246 0.52 -20.87 11.64
CA LYS A 246 0.30 -20.35 13.00
C LYS A 246 1.31 -19.28 13.42
N PRO A 247 2.64 -19.43 13.19
CA PRO A 247 3.60 -18.37 13.52
C PRO A 247 3.35 -17.03 12.79
N ILE A 248 2.83 -17.09 11.56
CA ILE A 248 2.49 -15.89 10.78
C ILE A 248 1.22 -15.24 11.33
N ILE A 249 0.21 -16.05 11.64
CA ILE A 249 -1.05 -15.59 12.23
C ILE A 249 -0.79 -14.95 13.60
N ASP A 250 0.03 -15.59 14.43
CA ASP A 250 0.40 -15.09 15.75
C ASP A 250 1.19 -13.78 15.65
N ALA A 251 1.99 -13.61 14.59
CA ALA A 251 2.68 -12.35 14.34
C ALA A 251 1.73 -11.19 14.03
N TYR A 252 0.58 -11.42 13.39
CA TYR A 252 -0.42 -10.37 13.12
C TYR A 252 -1.42 -10.17 14.26
N SER A 253 -1.87 -11.26 14.86
CA SER A 253 -2.96 -11.28 15.84
C SER A 253 -2.48 -11.24 17.30
N GLY A 254 -1.20 -11.50 17.57
CA GLY A 254 -0.62 -11.52 18.91
C GLY A 254 -0.85 -10.26 19.78
N PRO A 255 -0.86 -9.04 19.22
CA PRO A 255 -1.19 -7.83 19.99
C PRO A 255 -2.66 -7.71 20.42
N MET A 256 -3.56 -8.44 19.76
CA MET A 256 -5.01 -8.32 19.90
C MET A 256 -5.53 -9.20 21.04
N LYS A 257 -6.66 -8.80 21.62
CA LYS A 257 -7.45 -9.72 22.46
C LYS A 257 -7.94 -10.89 21.60
N ASP A 258 -8.14 -12.05 22.23
CA ASP A 258 -8.47 -13.29 21.49
C ASP A 258 -9.80 -13.22 20.74
N GLU A 259 -10.74 -12.40 21.23
CA GLU A 259 -12.04 -12.15 20.59
C GLU A 259 -11.93 -11.27 19.33
N TYR A 260 -10.87 -10.46 19.22
CA TYR A 260 -10.71 -9.45 18.15
C TYR A 260 -9.53 -9.73 17.22
N ARG A 261 -9.11 -11.00 17.12
CA ARG A 261 -7.99 -11.39 16.24
C ARG A 261 -8.22 -11.05 14.76
N PHE A 262 -9.47 -10.90 14.30
CA PHE A 262 -9.82 -10.49 12.93
C PHE A 262 -9.50 -9.02 12.60
N TRP A 263 -9.19 -8.18 13.61
CA TRP A 263 -9.04 -6.73 13.46
C TRP A 263 -8.02 -6.28 12.39
N PRO A 264 -6.81 -6.88 12.28
CA PRO A 264 -5.89 -6.54 11.20
C PRO A 264 -6.49 -6.76 9.81
N GLY A 265 -7.26 -7.84 9.63
CA GLY A 265 -7.97 -8.14 8.38
C GLY A 265 -9.07 -7.11 8.10
N LEU A 266 -9.83 -6.71 9.12
CA LEU A 266 -10.85 -5.66 8.99
C LEU A 266 -10.24 -4.33 8.52
N LEU A 267 -9.10 -3.91 9.12
CA LEU A 267 -8.39 -2.70 8.71
C LEU A 267 -7.90 -2.78 7.25
N LEU A 268 -7.50 -3.95 6.76
CA LEU A 268 -7.14 -4.14 5.35
C LEU A 268 -8.35 -4.02 4.43
N VAL A 269 -9.47 -4.64 4.79
CA VAL A 269 -10.71 -4.58 4.00
C VAL A 269 -11.25 -3.16 3.94
N ALA A 270 -11.26 -2.44 5.07
CA ALA A 270 -11.73 -1.06 5.13
C ALA A 270 -10.94 -0.10 4.23
N ARG A 271 -9.67 -0.42 3.90
CA ARG A 271 -8.87 0.37 2.95
C ARG A 271 -9.37 0.25 1.51
N ILE A 272 -9.93 -0.89 1.10
CA ILE A 272 -10.29 -1.15 -0.30
C ILE A 272 -11.38 -0.17 -0.78
N PRO A 273 -12.53 0.01 -0.09
CA PRO A 273 -13.55 0.98 -0.50
C PRO A 273 -13.02 2.41 -0.55
N VAL A 274 -12.17 2.81 0.41
CA VAL A 274 -11.58 4.15 0.45
C VAL A 274 -10.65 4.36 -0.75
N LEU A 275 -9.81 3.38 -1.07
CA LEU A 275 -8.94 3.43 -2.25
C LEU A 275 -9.75 3.50 -3.55
N LEU A 276 -10.78 2.66 -3.69
CA LEU A 276 -11.64 2.65 -4.86
C LEU A 276 -12.35 3.99 -5.03
N THR A 277 -12.93 4.55 -3.97
CA THR A 277 -13.66 5.82 -4.07
C THR A 277 -12.78 7.03 -4.35
N VAL A 278 -11.56 7.12 -3.81
CA VAL A 278 -10.61 8.16 -4.24
C VAL A 278 -10.33 8.06 -5.73
N THR A 279 -10.21 6.83 -6.23
CA THR A 279 -9.87 6.56 -7.63
C THR A 279 -11.05 6.84 -8.56
N PHE A 280 -12.27 6.40 -8.21
CA PHE A 280 -13.46 6.46 -9.07
C PHE A 280 -14.39 7.65 -8.80
N LEU A 281 -14.50 8.14 -7.57
CA LEU A 281 -15.51 9.09 -7.10
C LEU A 281 -14.86 10.25 -6.33
N LYS A 282 -14.10 11.10 -7.03
CA LYS A 282 -13.28 12.16 -6.42
C LYS A 282 -14.08 13.13 -5.52
N ASN A 283 -15.33 13.45 -5.87
CA ASN A 283 -16.17 14.38 -5.09
C ASN A 283 -16.69 13.74 -3.79
N GLU A 284 -17.18 12.49 -3.83
CA GLU A 284 -17.74 11.79 -2.68
C GLU A 284 -16.68 11.12 -1.78
N SER A 285 -15.44 11.04 -2.26
CA SER A 285 -14.34 10.35 -1.58
C SER A 285 -14.08 10.85 -0.16
N ARG A 286 -14.33 12.13 0.13
CA ARG A 286 -14.07 12.73 1.45
C ARG A 286 -15.14 12.35 2.48
N VAL A 287 -16.40 12.32 2.06
CA VAL A 287 -17.53 11.90 2.89
C VAL A 287 -17.39 10.42 3.23
N LEU A 288 -17.04 9.57 2.25
CA LEU A 288 -16.81 8.16 2.54
C LEU A 288 -15.61 7.93 3.47
N LEU A 289 -14.51 8.68 3.30
CA LEU A 289 -13.39 8.59 4.23
C LEU A 289 -13.82 8.89 5.67
N LEU A 290 -14.57 9.98 5.86
CA LEU A 290 -15.10 10.35 7.17
C LEU A 290 -16.01 9.25 7.73
N ALA A 291 -16.91 8.71 6.91
CA ALA A 291 -17.80 7.62 7.32
C ALA A 291 -17.02 6.36 7.74
N VAL A 292 -16.06 5.92 6.93
CA VAL A 292 -15.24 4.73 7.24
C VAL A 292 -14.41 4.95 8.50
N ALA A 293 -13.75 6.11 8.63
CA ALA A 293 -12.96 6.43 9.83
C ALA A 293 -13.84 6.49 11.09
N ALA A 294 -15.02 7.11 11.01
CA ALA A 294 -15.99 7.17 12.10
C ALA A 294 -16.54 5.79 12.49
N ILE A 295 -16.81 4.91 11.52
CA ILE A 295 -17.26 3.53 11.78
C ILE A 295 -16.16 2.73 12.49
N ILE A 296 -14.91 2.81 12.04
CA ILE A 296 -13.81 2.09 12.71
C ILE A 296 -13.59 2.64 14.11
N LEU A 297 -13.66 3.96 14.29
CA LEU A 297 -13.54 4.61 15.59
C LEU A 297 -14.65 4.19 16.55
N SER A 298 -15.91 4.16 16.09
CA SER A 298 -17.05 3.74 16.90
C SER A 298 -16.97 2.26 17.29
N LEU A 299 -16.61 1.38 16.35
CA LEU A 299 -16.36 -0.03 16.63
C LEU A 299 -15.25 -0.21 17.69
N SER A 300 -14.16 0.54 17.57
CA SER A 300 -13.05 0.49 18.53
C SER A 300 -13.49 0.88 19.94
N PHE A 301 -14.41 1.86 20.06
CA PHE A 301 -14.98 2.31 21.32
C PHE A 301 -15.96 1.27 21.90
N ILE A 302 -16.87 0.74 21.07
CA ILE A 302 -17.86 -0.28 21.47
C ILE A 302 -17.16 -1.54 22.02
N PHE A 303 -16.03 -1.94 21.42
CA PHE A 303 -15.26 -3.10 21.87
C PHE A 303 -14.40 -2.86 23.13
N GLY A 304 -14.43 -1.67 23.73
CA GLY A 304 -13.65 -1.38 24.94
C GLY A 304 -12.14 -1.57 24.74
N GLY A 305 -11.66 -1.34 23.50
CA GLY A 305 -10.28 -1.55 23.08
C GLY A 305 -10.01 -2.96 22.55
N VAL A 306 -9.43 -3.03 21.36
CA VAL A 306 -9.13 -4.25 20.60
C VAL A 306 -7.79 -4.87 21.02
N TYR A 307 -6.84 -4.04 21.44
CA TYR A 307 -5.49 -4.47 21.82
C TYR A 307 -5.42 -4.90 23.29
N ARG A 308 -4.52 -5.84 23.57
CA ARG A 308 -4.17 -6.24 24.94
C ARG A 308 -3.49 -5.10 25.72
N LYS A 309 -2.62 -4.33 25.05
CA LYS A 309 -1.93 -3.18 25.64
C LYS A 309 -2.78 -1.91 25.49
N LYS A 310 -3.05 -1.23 26.60
CA LYS A 310 -3.81 0.04 26.62
C LYS A 310 -3.17 1.13 25.73
N LEU A 311 -1.83 1.21 25.71
CA LEU A 311 -1.11 2.16 24.87
C LEU A 311 -1.45 2.00 23.38
N ASN A 312 -1.55 0.77 22.87
CA ASN A 312 -1.87 0.53 21.46
C ASN A 312 -3.30 0.99 21.12
N ASN A 313 -4.26 0.79 22.03
CA ASN A 313 -5.61 1.31 21.87
C ASN A 313 -5.63 2.85 21.81
N VAL A 314 -4.86 3.53 22.67
CA VAL A 314 -4.75 4.99 22.69
C VAL A 314 -4.13 5.52 21.39
N VAL A 315 -3.04 4.88 20.94
CA VAL A 315 -2.36 5.26 19.69
C VAL A 315 -3.27 5.08 18.47
N GLU A 316 -4.00 3.97 18.39
CA GLU A 316 -4.93 3.74 17.29
C GLU A 316 -6.11 4.73 17.31
N PHE A 317 -6.68 4.97 18.49
CA PHE A 317 -7.72 5.98 18.67
C PHE A 317 -7.23 7.36 18.20
N TRP A 318 -6.01 7.75 18.56
CA TRP A 318 -5.42 9.01 18.13
C TRP A 318 -5.28 9.10 16.61
N PHE A 319 -4.81 8.04 15.95
CA PHE A 319 -4.71 8.01 14.49
C PHE A 319 -6.08 8.14 13.81
N LEU A 320 -7.08 7.40 14.28
CA LEU A 320 -8.44 7.44 13.72
C LEU A 320 -9.11 8.80 13.96
N LEU A 321 -8.97 9.36 15.16
CA LEU A 321 -9.47 10.69 15.49
C LEU A 321 -8.83 11.76 14.59
N ASN A 322 -7.52 11.68 14.38
CA ASN A 322 -6.81 12.61 13.51
C ASN A 322 -7.29 12.52 12.06
N LEU A 323 -7.55 11.30 11.53
CA LEU A 323 -8.16 11.13 10.21
C LEU A 323 -9.55 11.77 10.13
N CYS A 324 -10.39 11.58 11.13
CA CYS A 324 -11.71 12.22 11.18
C CYS A 324 -11.60 13.74 11.15
N ILE A 325 -10.69 14.32 11.94
CA ILE A 325 -10.45 15.77 11.96
C ILE A 325 -9.99 16.25 10.58
N MET A 326 -9.00 15.60 9.97
CA MET A 326 -8.50 15.99 8.64
C MET A 326 -9.59 15.87 7.57
N ALA A 327 -10.39 14.81 7.60
CA ALA A 327 -11.50 14.63 6.66
C ALA A 327 -12.57 15.73 6.84
N SER A 328 -12.98 16.01 8.07
CA SER A 328 -13.95 17.08 8.38
C SER A 328 -13.46 18.47 7.99
N LEU A 329 -12.21 18.81 8.31
CA LEU A 329 -11.60 20.09 7.90
C LEU A 329 -11.55 20.19 6.36
N SER A 330 -11.18 19.10 5.67
CA SER A 330 -11.14 19.10 4.21
C SER A 330 -12.51 19.30 3.55
N LEU A 331 -13.60 18.90 4.22
CA LEU A 331 -14.97 19.17 3.77
C LEU A 331 -15.32 20.64 4.01
N ALA A 332 -15.15 21.13 5.24
CA ALA A 332 -15.48 22.49 5.64
C ALA A 332 -14.80 23.57 4.77
N PHE A 333 -13.48 23.45 4.51
CA PHE A 333 -12.73 24.44 3.73
C PHE A 333 -13.00 24.40 2.22
N THR A 334 -13.77 23.44 1.72
CA THR A 334 -14.12 23.38 0.29
C THR A 334 -15.40 24.14 0.00
N ASP A 335 -16.32 24.18 0.96
CA ASP A 335 -17.57 24.91 0.82
C ASP A 335 -17.36 26.43 0.89
N GLU A 336 -16.39 26.91 1.67
CA GLU A 336 -16.02 28.35 1.67
C GLU A 336 -15.38 28.82 0.36
N SER A 337 -14.81 27.92 -0.46
CA SER A 337 -14.22 28.29 -1.76
C SER A 337 -15.23 28.37 -2.90
N LYS A 338 -16.52 28.18 -2.62
CA LYS A 338 -17.63 28.32 -3.57
C LYS A 338 -18.51 29.57 -3.32
N VAL A 339 -18.15 30.42 -2.37
CA VAL A 339 -18.85 31.70 -2.08
C VAL A 339 -18.13 32.87 -2.71
#